data_AF-A0A1E3VRM7-F1
#
_entry.id   AF-A0A1E3VRM7-F1
#
_cell.length_a   1.000
_cell.length_b   1.000
_cell.length_c   1.000
_cell.angle_alpha   90.00
_cell.angle_beta   90.00
_cell.angle_gamma   90.00
#
_symmetry.space_group_name_H-M   'P 1'
#
loop_
_entity.id
_entity.type
_entity.pdbx_description
1 polymer ?
#
loop_
_entity_poly.entity_id
_entity_poly.type
_entity_poly.pdbx_seq_one_letter_code
_entity_poly.pdbx_strand_id
1 'polypeptide(L)'
;MPEAWAAAVHRWTAQNAEFRREADGLTMPEPEVEWMFYQALAGAWPADLACDDADGLAALADRMAQFMLKAVREAKAHTSWTAQNADYESAVERFTRDALDPAKAPAFLQNFAAMCGPVFLAGALNSLSQTAIKLTAPGVPDIYQGSELWELSLVDPDNRRAVDYDTCRALQASVGDAAPEALLADWRSGALKLRLLQAGLALRARGRDLFAGGAYVPLSVEGDAAEHVLAFARIADGQAVVTIVPRMPLGLLSGESTPLVPTERWGDTVAMLPDHLAGQRWRDVVTGQVHAGQARLAVGEVLGRFPVALLANQSLQE
;
A
#
# COMPACT_ATOMS: atom_id res chain seq x y z
N MET A 1 -5.16 -14.57 -2.60
CA MET A 1 -6.33 -14.96 -3.43
C MET A 1 -5.92 -15.38 -4.85
N PRO A 2 -4.96 -16.32 -5.02
CA PRO A 2 -4.42 -16.65 -6.34
C PRO A 2 -5.47 -17.25 -7.29
N GLU A 3 -6.38 -18.09 -6.81
CA GLU A 3 -7.42 -18.74 -7.63
C GLU A 3 -8.43 -17.71 -8.14
N ALA A 4 -8.87 -16.79 -7.27
CA ALA A 4 -9.80 -15.74 -7.63
C ALA A 4 -9.20 -14.75 -8.64
N TRP A 5 -7.90 -14.43 -8.50
CA TRP A 5 -7.16 -13.62 -9.48
C TRP A 5 -7.07 -14.32 -10.84
N ALA A 6 -6.67 -15.59 -10.87
CA ALA A 6 -6.59 -16.35 -12.12
C ALA A 6 -7.95 -16.45 -12.83
N ALA A 7 -9.01 -16.74 -12.09
CA ALA A 7 -10.38 -16.75 -12.62
C ALA A 7 -10.82 -15.37 -13.15
N ALA A 8 -10.38 -14.28 -12.51
CA ALA A 8 -10.66 -12.92 -12.96
C ALA A 8 -9.92 -12.60 -14.27
N VAL A 9 -8.63 -12.93 -14.35
CA VAL A 9 -7.84 -12.74 -15.58
C VAL A 9 -8.45 -13.50 -16.76
N HIS A 10 -8.92 -14.73 -16.57
CA HIS A 10 -9.62 -15.46 -17.63
C HIS A 10 -10.88 -14.72 -18.12
N ARG A 11 -11.66 -14.12 -17.22
CA ARG A 11 -12.83 -13.32 -17.59
C ARG A 11 -12.43 -12.05 -18.33
N TRP A 12 -11.45 -11.30 -17.82
CA TRP A 12 -10.96 -10.08 -18.46
C TRP A 12 -10.39 -10.36 -19.85
N THR A 13 -9.67 -11.48 -20.00
CA THR A 13 -9.14 -11.95 -21.29
C THR A 13 -10.25 -12.19 -22.31
N ALA A 14 -11.38 -12.74 -21.87
CA ALA A 14 -12.54 -12.91 -22.73
C ALA A 14 -13.23 -11.58 -23.05
N GLN A 15 -13.34 -10.67 -22.08
CA GLN A 15 -13.96 -9.35 -22.25
C GLN A 15 -13.17 -8.44 -23.19
N ASN A 16 -11.84 -8.47 -23.11
CA ASN A 16 -10.95 -7.65 -23.94
C ASN A 16 -10.56 -8.34 -25.26
N ALA A 17 -11.24 -9.43 -25.63
CA ALA A 17 -10.86 -10.23 -26.79
C ALA A 17 -10.93 -9.46 -28.11
N GLU A 18 -11.90 -8.55 -28.25
CA GLU A 18 -12.07 -7.74 -29.45
C GLU A 18 -10.96 -6.70 -29.66
N PHE A 19 -10.20 -6.36 -28.61
CA PHE A 19 -9.10 -5.39 -28.70
C PHE A 19 -7.77 -6.03 -29.11
N ARG A 20 -7.71 -7.37 -29.14
CA ARG A 20 -6.53 -8.09 -29.63
C ARG A 20 -6.48 -8.06 -31.15
N ARG A 21 -5.28 -7.98 -31.69
CA ARG A 21 -5.01 -8.10 -33.14
C ARG A 21 -4.35 -9.43 -33.43
N GLU A 22 -4.85 -10.14 -34.43
CA GLU A 22 -4.18 -11.32 -34.99
C GLU A 22 -3.56 -10.95 -36.34
N ALA A 23 -2.25 -11.18 -36.49
CA ALA A 23 -1.56 -11.02 -37.76
C ALA A 23 -0.35 -11.98 -37.81
N ASP A 24 -0.08 -12.57 -38.97
CA ASP A 24 1.08 -13.47 -39.20
C ASP A 24 1.23 -14.61 -38.17
N GLY A 25 0.10 -15.13 -37.67
CA GLY A 25 0.07 -16.19 -36.65
C GLY A 25 0.41 -15.72 -35.23
N LEU A 26 0.51 -14.40 -35.00
CA LEU A 26 0.73 -13.78 -33.71
C LEU A 26 -0.54 -13.08 -33.22
N THR A 27 -0.94 -13.39 -31.98
CA THR A 27 -1.95 -12.63 -31.23
C THR A 27 -1.26 -11.52 -30.44
N MET A 28 -1.74 -10.29 -30.58
CA MET A 28 -1.12 -9.10 -29.99
C MET A 28 -2.13 -8.31 -29.14
N PRO A 29 -1.81 -8.01 -27.86
CA PRO A 29 -0.70 -8.58 -27.09
C PRO A 29 -0.84 -10.10 -26.88
N GLU A 30 0.28 -10.75 -26.59
CA GLU A 30 0.37 -12.15 -26.20
C GLU A 30 -0.20 -12.37 -24.80
N PRO A 31 -0.62 -13.60 -24.43
CA PRO A 31 -1.18 -13.88 -23.12
C PRO A 31 -0.32 -13.44 -21.93
N GLU A 32 1.01 -13.57 -22.02
CA GLU A 32 1.94 -13.13 -20.96
C GLU A 32 2.03 -11.60 -20.85
N VAL A 33 1.91 -10.88 -21.97
CA VAL A 33 1.89 -9.41 -22.00
C VAL A 33 0.57 -8.90 -21.46
N GLU A 34 -0.54 -9.55 -21.82
CA GLU A 34 -1.86 -9.25 -21.26
C GLU A 34 -1.93 -9.55 -19.74
N TRP A 35 -1.30 -10.64 -19.29
CA TRP A 35 -1.16 -10.94 -17.86
C TRP A 35 -0.40 -9.85 -17.10
N MET A 36 0.73 -9.39 -17.65
CA MET A 36 1.51 -8.27 -17.12
C MET A 36 0.68 -6.98 -17.07
N PHE A 37 -0.10 -6.69 -18.12
CA PHE A 37 -1.00 -5.52 -18.15
C PHE A 37 -1.94 -5.53 -16.95
N TYR A 38 -2.62 -6.65 -16.67
CA TYR A 38 -3.55 -6.72 -15.53
C TYR A 38 -2.85 -6.54 -14.17
N GLN A 39 -1.66 -7.13 -13.98
CA GLN A 39 -0.89 -6.95 -12.74
C GLN A 39 -0.43 -5.50 -12.55
N ALA A 40 0.13 -4.89 -13.60
CA ALA A 40 0.58 -3.51 -13.57
C ALA A 40 -0.59 -2.54 -13.35
N LEU A 41 -1.74 -2.80 -14.00
CA LEU A 41 -2.96 -2.01 -13.82
C LEU A 41 -3.44 -2.08 -12.37
N ALA A 42 -3.44 -3.26 -11.75
CA ALA A 42 -3.84 -3.41 -10.35
C ALA A 42 -2.89 -2.69 -9.38
N GLY A 43 -1.62 -2.55 -9.73
CA GLY A 43 -0.64 -1.79 -8.95
C GLY A 43 -0.68 -0.27 -9.17
N ALA A 44 -1.12 0.18 -10.35
CA ALA A 44 -1.10 1.58 -10.76
C ALA A 44 -2.45 2.30 -10.67
N TRP A 45 -3.54 1.58 -10.36
CA TRP A 45 -4.89 2.13 -10.25
C TRP A 45 -5.00 3.13 -9.08
N PRO A 46 -5.29 4.42 -9.33
CA PRO A 46 -5.42 5.41 -8.26
C PRO A 46 -6.55 5.07 -7.29
N ALA A 47 -6.34 5.31 -6.00
CA ALA A 47 -7.25 4.86 -4.94
C ALA A 47 -8.66 5.48 -5.03
N ASP A 48 -8.75 6.69 -5.60
CA ASP A 48 -9.95 7.50 -5.81
C ASP A 48 -10.51 7.43 -7.24
N LEU A 49 -9.86 6.70 -8.16
CA LEU A 49 -10.32 6.58 -9.54
C LEU A 49 -11.55 5.67 -9.64
N ALA A 50 -12.68 6.24 -10.06
CA ALA A 50 -13.89 5.51 -10.39
C ALA A 50 -13.77 4.80 -11.74
N CYS A 51 -14.43 3.65 -11.90
CA CYS A 51 -14.36 2.83 -13.12
C CYS A 51 -15.11 3.43 -14.33
N ASP A 52 -15.81 4.55 -14.14
CA ASP A 52 -16.54 5.31 -15.15
C ASP A 52 -16.01 6.76 -15.30
N ASP A 53 -14.94 7.12 -14.58
CA ASP A 53 -14.26 8.41 -14.74
C ASP A 53 -13.42 8.42 -16.03
N ALA A 54 -14.01 8.95 -17.11
CA ALA A 54 -13.38 8.96 -18.43
C ALA A 54 -12.05 9.73 -18.46
N ASP A 55 -11.95 10.86 -17.76
CA ASP A 55 -10.73 11.68 -17.78
C ASP A 55 -9.62 11.02 -16.97
N GLY A 56 -9.95 10.51 -15.78
CA GLY A 56 -9.01 9.77 -14.94
C GLY A 56 -8.51 8.48 -15.58
N LEU A 57 -9.41 7.74 -16.25
CA LEU A 57 -9.06 6.53 -17.01
C LEU A 57 -8.20 6.83 -18.23
N ALA A 58 -8.47 7.93 -18.96
CA ALA A 58 -7.62 8.37 -20.07
C ALA A 58 -6.20 8.70 -19.59
N ALA A 59 -6.07 9.42 -18.47
CA ALA A 59 -4.77 9.72 -17.86
C ALA A 59 -4.02 8.46 -17.41
N LEU A 60 -4.73 7.47 -16.85
CA LEU A 60 -4.15 6.16 -16.51
C LEU A 60 -3.74 5.39 -17.78
N ALA A 61 -4.53 5.44 -18.85
CA ALA A 61 -4.24 4.80 -20.13
C ALA A 61 -2.96 5.34 -20.77
N ASP A 62 -2.71 6.65 -20.69
CA ASP A 62 -1.47 7.25 -21.17
C ASP A 62 -0.24 6.70 -20.44
N ARG A 63 -0.32 6.61 -19.10
CA ARG A 63 0.76 6.04 -18.27
C ARG A 63 0.98 4.56 -18.57
N MET A 64 -0.10 3.79 -18.65
CA MET A 64 -0.06 2.37 -18.93
C MET A 64 0.47 2.08 -20.34
N ALA A 65 0.08 2.84 -21.35
CA ALA A 65 0.56 2.66 -22.72
C ALA A 65 2.09 2.86 -22.81
N GLN A 66 2.63 3.90 -22.17
CA GLN A 66 4.07 4.13 -22.11
C GLN A 66 4.81 3.00 -21.39
N PHE A 67 4.25 2.53 -20.27
CA PHE A 67 4.79 1.38 -19.55
C PHE A 67 4.79 0.11 -20.39
N MET A 68 3.67 -0.22 -21.03
CA MET A 68 3.52 -1.43 -21.85
C MET A 68 4.51 -1.43 -23.02
N LEU A 69 4.62 -0.31 -23.75
CA LEU A 69 5.58 -0.16 -24.84
C LEU A 69 7.03 -0.31 -24.36
N LYS A 70 7.37 0.27 -23.20
CA LYS A 70 8.69 0.09 -22.59
C LYS A 70 8.94 -1.38 -22.24
N ALA A 71 7.99 -2.03 -21.59
CA ALA A 71 8.12 -3.42 -21.15
C ALA A 71 8.34 -4.39 -22.33
N VAL A 72 7.57 -4.26 -23.42
CA VAL A 72 7.74 -5.14 -24.59
C VAL A 72 9.06 -4.88 -25.33
N ARG A 73 9.55 -3.63 -25.36
CA ARG A 73 10.88 -3.29 -25.91
C ARG A 73 12.02 -3.84 -25.05
N GLU A 74 11.85 -3.86 -23.72
CA GLU A 74 12.83 -4.45 -22.81
C GLU A 74 12.90 -5.99 -22.93
N ALA A 75 11.75 -6.63 -23.14
CA ALA A 75 11.64 -8.07 -23.33
C ALA A 75 12.32 -8.56 -24.63
N LYS A 76 12.36 -7.72 -25.67
CA LYS A 76 13.04 -7.99 -26.97
C LYS A 76 12.51 -9.22 -27.73
N ALA A 77 11.28 -9.66 -27.43
CA ALA A 77 10.65 -10.81 -28.10
C ALA A 77 10.13 -10.45 -29.49
N HIS A 78 9.34 -9.38 -29.59
CA HIS A 78 8.66 -8.97 -30.84
C HIS A 78 8.95 -7.52 -31.27
N THR A 79 9.57 -6.71 -30.39
CA THR A 79 10.06 -5.36 -30.67
C THR A 79 11.26 -5.04 -29.76
N SER A 80 12.06 -4.03 -30.09
CA SER A 80 13.19 -3.59 -29.27
C SER A 80 13.47 -2.10 -29.43
N TRP A 81 14.34 -1.55 -28.58
CA TRP A 81 14.78 -0.16 -28.70
C TRP A 81 15.48 0.17 -30.03
N THR A 82 16.17 -0.79 -30.63
CA THR A 82 16.99 -0.59 -31.86
C THR A 82 16.30 -1.07 -33.13
N ALA A 83 15.30 -1.94 -33.02
CA ALA A 83 14.52 -2.47 -34.12
C ALA A 83 13.05 -2.54 -33.69
N GLN A 84 12.32 -1.45 -33.95
CA GLN A 84 10.93 -1.31 -33.54
C GLN A 84 9.99 -1.99 -34.54
N ASN A 85 9.10 -2.83 -34.02
CA ASN A 85 8.00 -3.39 -34.79
C ASN A 85 6.75 -2.50 -34.61
N ALA A 86 6.55 -1.57 -35.54
CA ALA A 86 5.48 -0.57 -35.45
C ALA A 86 4.07 -1.18 -35.41
N ASP A 87 3.83 -2.29 -36.13
CA ASP A 87 2.55 -2.97 -36.14
C ASP A 87 2.21 -3.61 -34.79
N TYR A 88 3.21 -4.23 -34.17
CA TYR A 88 3.11 -4.85 -32.85
C TYR A 88 2.93 -3.79 -31.76
N GLU A 89 3.78 -2.76 -31.74
CA GLU A 89 3.70 -1.69 -30.75
C GLU A 89 2.35 -0.96 -30.82
N SER A 90 1.86 -0.68 -32.04
CA SER A 90 0.54 -0.07 -32.21
C SER A 90 -0.59 -0.98 -31.73
N ALA A 91 -0.45 -2.30 -31.84
CA ALA A 91 -1.45 -3.24 -31.33
C ALA A 91 -1.47 -3.26 -29.79
N VAL A 92 -0.31 -3.30 -29.15
CA VAL A 92 -0.17 -3.23 -27.67
C VAL A 92 -0.71 -1.91 -27.13
N GLU A 93 -0.38 -0.78 -27.77
CA GLU A 93 -0.88 0.52 -27.36
C GLU A 93 -2.41 0.62 -27.50
N ARG A 94 -2.97 0.20 -28.65
CA ARG A 94 -4.43 0.21 -28.86
C ARG A 94 -5.15 -0.68 -27.84
N PHE A 95 -4.66 -1.89 -27.61
CA PHE A 95 -5.23 -2.79 -26.60
C PHE A 95 -5.27 -2.10 -25.23
N THR A 96 -4.16 -1.48 -24.81
CA THR A 96 -4.03 -0.80 -23.52
C THR A 96 -5.04 0.34 -23.38
N ARG A 97 -5.18 1.16 -24.42
CA ARG A 97 -6.08 2.32 -24.44
C ARG A 97 -7.54 1.89 -24.49
N ASP A 98 -7.87 0.91 -25.33
CA ASP A 98 -9.25 0.46 -25.51
C ASP A 98 -9.77 -0.31 -24.29
N ALA A 99 -8.91 -1.08 -23.62
CA ALA A 99 -9.24 -1.73 -22.34
C ALA A 99 -9.49 -0.71 -21.20
N LEU A 100 -8.97 0.52 -21.31
CA LEU A 100 -9.16 1.59 -20.33
C LEU A 100 -10.18 2.64 -20.76
N ASP A 101 -10.84 2.47 -21.91
CA ASP A 101 -11.88 3.37 -22.38
C ASP A 101 -13.26 2.92 -21.83
N PRO A 102 -13.92 3.70 -20.95
CA PRO A 102 -15.21 3.32 -20.38
C PRO A 102 -16.35 3.24 -21.42
N ALA A 103 -16.20 3.83 -22.60
CA ALA A 103 -17.15 3.67 -23.69
C ALA A 103 -16.98 2.34 -24.44
N LYS A 104 -15.78 1.74 -24.41
CA LYS A 104 -15.47 0.48 -25.11
C LYS A 104 -15.47 -0.72 -24.17
N ALA A 105 -14.92 -0.59 -22.97
CA ALA A 105 -14.68 -1.68 -22.04
C ALA A 105 -15.41 -1.56 -20.68
N PRO A 106 -16.67 -1.07 -20.60
CA PRO A 106 -17.33 -0.82 -19.31
C PRO A 106 -17.47 -2.09 -18.46
N ALA A 107 -17.75 -3.23 -19.09
CA ALA A 107 -17.91 -4.51 -18.39
C ALA A 107 -16.58 -5.02 -17.80
N PHE A 108 -15.46 -4.77 -18.47
CA PHE A 108 -14.13 -5.08 -17.94
C PHE A 108 -13.79 -4.16 -16.77
N LEU A 109 -13.92 -2.84 -16.93
CA LEU A 109 -13.57 -1.86 -15.91
C LEU A 109 -14.37 -2.06 -14.61
N GLN A 110 -15.67 -2.30 -14.72
CA GLN A 110 -16.51 -2.63 -13.57
C GLN A 110 -16.07 -3.93 -12.88
N ASN A 111 -15.79 -5.00 -13.65
CA ASN A 111 -15.34 -6.26 -13.07
C ASN A 111 -13.96 -6.15 -12.43
N PHE A 112 -13.06 -5.41 -13.07
CA PHE A 112 -11.70 -5.18 -12.61
C PHE A 112 -11.70 -4.40 -11.29
N ALA A 113 -12.39 -3.25 -11.24
CA ALA A 113 -12.48 -2.44 -10.03
C ALA A 113 -13.15 -3.20 -8.87
N ALA A 114 -14.22 -3.95 -9.14
CA ALA A 114 -14.90 -4.75 -8.11
C ALA A 114 -14.01 -5.87 -7.55
N MET A 115 -13.27 -6.57 -8.43
CA MET A 115 -12.38 -7.65 -8.00
C MET A 115 -11.13 -7.14 -7.28
N CYS A 116 -10.58 -6.00 -7.72
CA CYS A 116 -9.38 -5.42 -7.13
C CYS A 116 -9.66 -4.55 -5.90
N GLY A 117 -10.90 -4.16 -5.62
CA GLY A 117 -11.27 -3.37 -4.44
C GLY A 117 -10.67 -3.89 -3.12
N PRO A 118 -10.83 -5.19 -2.77
CA PRO A 118 -10.17 -5.78 -1.60
C PRO A 118 -8.64 -5.76 -1.66
N VAL A 119 -8.06 -5.85 -2.86
CA VAL A 119 -6.61 -5.78 -3.08
C VAL A 119 -6.09 -4.36 -2.83
N PHE A 120 -6.79 -3.33 -3.29
CA PHE A 120 -6.43 -1.93 -3.05
C PHE A 120 -6.46 -1.60 -1.55
N LEU A 121 -7.49 -2.08 -0.85
CA LEU A 121 -7.63 -1.90 0.59
C LEU A 121 -6.50 -2.59 1.37
N ALA A 122 -6.22 -3.85 1.03
CA ALA A 122 -5.09 -4.59 1.60
C ALA A 122 -3.73 -3.97 1.25
N GLY A 123 -3.60 -3.39 0.05
CA GLY A 123 -2.43 -2.64 -0.41
C GLY A 123 -2.18 -1.40 0.43
N ALA A 124 -3.22 -0.62 0.75
CA ALA A 124 -3.12 0.52 1.64
C ALA A 124 -2.63 0.11 3.04
N LEU A 125 -3.19 -0.96 3.62
CA LEU A 125 -2.73 -1.47 4.92
C LEU A 125 -1.29 -2.01 4.90
N ASN A 126 -0.91 -2.72 3.84
CA ASN A 126 0.48 -3.14 3.64
C ASN A 126 1.43 -1.94 3.54
N SER A 127 1.02 -0.87 2.85
CA SER A 127 1.81 0.37 2.71
C SER A 127 1.98 1.10 4.04
N LEU A 128 0.94 1.16 4.88
CA LEU A 128 1.04 1.68 6.26
C LEU A 128 2.00 0.83 7.11
N SER A 129 1.90 -0.49 7.01
CA SER A 129 2.77 -1.43 7.74
C SER A 129 4.23 -1.26 7.34
N GLN A 130 4.52 -1.21 6.04
CA GLN A 130 5.86 -0.94 5.52
C GLN A 130 6.37 0.44 5.95
N THR A 131 5.50 1.45 5.99
CA THR A 131 5.86 2.81 6.42
C THR A 131 6.23 2.83 7.90
N ALA A 132 5.42 2.20 8.76
CA ALA A 132 5.72 2.07 10.19
C ALA A 132 7.05 1.34 10.43
N ILE A 133 7.27 0.20 9.76
CA ILE A 133 8.54 -0.54 9.82
C ILE A 133 9.70 0.34 9.36
N LYS A 134 9.58 1.02 8.21
CA LYS A 134 10.62 1.90 7.68
C LYS A 134 11.01 3.00 8.68
N LEU A 135 10.03 3.55 9.40
CA LEU A 135 10.25 4.60 10.39
C LEU A 135 10.92 4.10 11.67
N THR A 136 10.74 2.84 12.07
CA THR A 136 11.21 2.37 13.39
C THR A 136 12.31 1.30 13.35
N ALA A 137 12.50 0.63 12.21
CA ALA A 137 13.60 -0.30 12.00
C ALA A 137 14.98 0.41 12.08
N PRO A 138 16.07 -0.34 12.30
CA PRO A 138 17.43 0.20 12.24
C PRO A 138 17.75 0.83 10.88
N GLY A 139 18.58 1.88 10.89
CA GLY A 139 18.94 2.65 9.69
C GLY A 139 18.25 4.01 9.61
N VAL A 140 18.43 4.68 8.47
CA VAL A 140 17.86 6.00 8.19
C VAL A 140 16.71 5.85 7.19
N PRO A 141 15.46 6.23 7.54
CA PRO A 141 14.35 6.13 6.61
C PRO A 141 14.50 7.14 5.48
N ASP A 142 14.46 6.64 4.25
CA ASP A 142 14.37 7.48 3.05
C ASP A 142 12.93 7.55 2.54
N ILE A 143 12.50 8.74 2.15
CA ILE A 143 11.17 9.01 1.58
C ILE A 143 11.37 9.65 0.21
N TYR A 144 11.09 8.87 -0.84
CA TYR A 144 11.10 9.40 -2.20
C TYR A 144 10.00 10.46 -2.36
N GLN A 145 10.27 11.50 -3.16
CA GLN A 145 9.34 12.61 -3.37
C GLN A 145 7.94 12.13 -3.79
N GLY A 146 6.89 12.65 -3.16
CA GLY A 146 5.49 12.27 -3.41
C GLY A 146 5.05 11.01 -2.65
N SER A 147 5.99 10.21 -2.15
CA SER A 147 5.68 8.98 -1.39
C SER A 147 5.21 9.24 0.04
N GLU A 148 5.00 10.51 0.42
CA GLU A 148 4.27 10.90 1.62
C GLU A 148 2.80 10.45 1.58
N LEU A 149 2.23 10.41 0.37
CA LEU A 149 0.87 9.92 0.08
C LEU A 149 0.95 8.56 -0.65
N TRP A 150 -0.12 8.17 -1.36
CA TRP A 150 -0.12 6.99 -2.22
C TRP A 150 0.62 7.28 -3.52
N GLU A 151 1.87 6.81 -3.61
CA GLU A 151 2.64 6.91 -4.85
C GLU A 151 2.58 5.57 -5.60
N LEU A 152 1.73 5.52 -6.64
CA LEU A 152 1.43 4.34 -7.46
C LEU A 152 2.07 4.45 -8.85
N SER A 153 3.33 4.87 -8.88
CA SER A 153 4.11 5.00 -10.10
C SER A 153 4.58 3.65 -10.66
N LEU A 154 4.64 3.59 -11.99
CA LEU A 154 5.32 2.55 -12.75
C LEU A 154 6.82 2.88 -12.87
N VAL A 155 7.54 2.12 -13.68
CA VAL A 155 8.96 2.39 -13.95
C VAL A 155 9.15 3.73 -14.67
N ASP A 156 10.37 4.28 -14.58
CA ASP A 156 10.85 5.44 -15.33
C ASP A 156 10.36 5.45 -16.79
N PRO A 157 9.85 6.58 -17.32
CA PRO A 157 9.79 7.90 -16.70
C PRO A 157 8.58 8.17 -15.78
N ASP A 158 7.68 7.21 -15.57
CA ASP A 158 6.44 7.44 -14.79
C ASP A 158 6.72 7.84 -13.33
N ASN A 159 7.75 7.26 -12.72
CA ASN A 159 8.21 7.61 -11.37
C ASN A 159 8.95 8.97 -11.26
N ARG A 160 9.03 9.74 -12.36
CA ARG A 160 9.60 11.09 -12.40
C ARG A 160 8.56 12.17 -12.71
N ARG A 161 7.26 11.83 -12.70
CA ARG A 161 6.18 12.81 -12.81
C ARG A 161 6.32 13.90 -11.74
N ALA A 162 5.84 15.10 -12.05
CA ALA A 162 5.85 16.20 -11.10
C ALA A 162 5.01 15.86 -9.87
N VAL A 163 5.51 16.22 -8.69
CA VAL A 163 4.81 16.02 -7.43
C VAL A 163 3.89 17.21 -7.15
N ASP A 164 2.64 16.94 -6.81
CA ASP A 164 1.68 17.95 -6.35
C ASP A 164 1.93 18.30 -4.87
N TYR A 165 2.89 19.19 -4.64
CA TYR A 165 3.22 19.66 -3.30
C TYR A 165 2.13 20.54 -2.68
N ASP A 166 1.22 21.11 -3.47
CA ASP A 166 0.12 21.93 -2.95
C ASP A 166 -0.90 21.06 -2.22
N THR A 167 -1.32 19.95 -2.83
CA THR A 167 -2.15 18.93 -2.17
C THR A 167 -1.46 18.40 -0.90
N CYS A 168 -0.17 18.06 -0.99
CA CYS A 168 0.56 17.55 0.18
C CYS A 168 0.63 18.57 1.32
N ARG A 169 0.86 19.86 1.04
CA ARG A 169 0.87 20.93 2.05
C ARG A 169 -0.51 21.14 2.67
N ALA A 170 -1.56 21.14 1.86
CA ALA A 170 -2.93 21.30 2.33
C ALA A 170 -3.33 20.18 3.29
N LEU A 171 -3.01 18.92 2.95
CA LEU A 171 -3.22 17.78 3.84
C LEU A 171 -2.35 17.88 5.09
N GLN A 172 -1.06 18.21 4.95
CA GLN A 172 -0.15 18.34 6.09
C GLN A 172 -0.68 19.30 7.16
N ALA A 173 -1.33 20.40 6.75
CA ALA A 173 -1.88 21.38 7.67
C ALA A 173 -3.10 20.88 8.47
N SER A 174 -3.81 19.84 7.99
CA SER A 174 -5.06 19.36 8.62
C SER A 174 -4.92 18.01 9.32
N VAL A 175 -4.00 17.14 8.90
CA VAL A 175 -3.89 15.77 9.44
C VAL A 175 -3.51 15.68 10.92
N GLY A 176 -2.83 16.71 11.46
CA GLY A 176 -2.40 16.73 12.86
C GLY A 176 -3.58 16.73 13.83
N ASP A 177 -4.60 17.54 13.53
CA ASP A 177 -5.79 17.74 14.37
C ASP A 177 -6.94 16.78 14.01
N ALA A 178 -6.84 16.10 12.87
CA ALA A 178 -7.84 15.15 12.41
C ALA A 178 -7.91 13.91 13.33
N ALA A 179 -9.13 13.51 13.68
CA ALA A 179 -9.36 12.25 14.37
C ALA A 179 -8.95 11.07 13.46
N PRO A 180 -8.30 10.01 13.99
CA PRO A 180 -7.95 8.81 13.22
C PRO A 180 -9.10 8.24 12.37
N GLU A 181 -10.32 8.27 12.90
CA GLU A 181 -11.53 7.78 12.24
C GLU A 181 -11.87 8.58 10.97
N ALA A 182 -11.65 9.90 10.99
CA ALA A 182 -11.87 10.74 9.81
C ALA A 182 -10.83 10.44 8.72
N LEU A 183 -9.57 10.22 9.11
CA LEU A 183 -8.50 9.83 8.18
C LEU A 183 -8.72 8.43 7.59
N LEU A 184 -9.33 7.51 8.36
CA LEU A 184 -9.70 6.18 7.90
C LEU A 184 -10.88 6.22 6.91
N ALA A 185 -11.88 7.06 7.17
CA ALA A 185 -13.01 7.24 6.27
C ALA A 185 -12.55 7.79 4.90
N ASP A 186 -11.58 8.70 4.90
CA ASP A 186 -10.94 9.27 3.70
C ASP A 186 -9.56 8.66 3.43
N TRP A 187 -9.41 7.34 3.61
CA TRP A 187 -8.09 6.70 3.43
C TRP A 187 -7.50 6.90 2.02
N ARG A 188 -8.36 7.10 1.01
CA ARG A 188 -7.99 7.26 -0.41
C ARG A 188 -7.16 8.52 -0.67
N SER A 189 -7.30 9.58 0.13
CA SER A 189 -6.48 10.78 -0.01
C SER A 189 -5.00 10.58 0.38
N GLY A 190 -4.69 9.50 1.11
CA GLY A 190 -3.34 9.24 1.63
C GLY A 190 -3.00 10.03 2.89
N ALA A 191 -3.92 10.87 3.38
CA ALA A 191 -3.78 11.66 4.60
C ALA A 191 -3.44 10.78 5.83
N LEU A 192 -4.00 9.56 5.88
CA LEU A 192 -3.70 8.57 6.91
C LEU A 192 -2.21 8.19 6.95
N LYS A 193 -1.59 7.97 5.77
CA LYS A 193 -0.16 7.66 5.66
C LYS A 193 0.71 8.86 6.00
N LEU A 194 0.30 10.06 5.58
CA LEU A 194 0.97 11.30 5.94
C LEU A 194 0.99 11.52 7.46
N ARG A 195 -0.12 11.24 8.16
CA ARG A 195 -0.21 11.32 9.62
C ARG A 195 0.77 10.37 10.32
N LEU A 196 0.89 9.14 9.82
CA LEU A 196 1.85 8.15 10.30
C LEU A 196 3.30 8.62 10.09
N LEU A 197 3.62 9.14 8.89
CA LEU A 197 4.94 9.68 8.59
C LEU A 197 5.31 10.84 9.50
N GLN A 198 4.42 11.82 9.69
CA GLN A 198 4.66 12.95 10.59
C GLN A 198 4.94 12.49 12.02
N ALA A 199 4.10 11.60 12.56
CA ALA A 199 4.25 11.10 13.92
C ALA A 199 5.54 10.29 14.10
N GLY A 200 5.85 9.41 13.16
CA GLY A 200 7.07 8.58 13.21
C GLY A 200 8.35 9.39 13.02
N LEU A 201 8.37 10.38 12.13
CA LEU A 201 9.52 11.27 11.96
C LEU A 201 9.74 12.16 13.20
N ALA A 202 8.67 12.69 13.80
CA ALA A 202 8.75 13.42 15.06
C ALA A 202 9.23 12.53 16.23
N LEU A 203 8.78 11.25 16.26
CA LEU A 203 9.27 10.26 17.21
C LEU A 203 10.77 10.02 17.02
N ARG A 204 11.25 9.85 15.79
CA ARG A 204 12.69 9.71 15.51
C ARG A 204 13.51 10.93 15.89
N ALA A 205 12.97 12.13 15.66
CA ALA A 205 13.64 13.38 16.00
C ALA A 205 13.84 13.54 17.51
N ARG A 206 12.91 13.03 18.33
CA ARG A 206 13.01 12.99 19.80
C ARG A 206 13.91 11.86 20.30
N GLY A 207 13.79 10.66 19.72
CA GLY A 207 14.54 9.48 20.11
C GLY A 207 15.83 9.24 19.34
N ARG A 208 16.63 10.27 19.09
CA ARG A 208 17.80 10.16 18.18
C ARG A 208 18.72 9.00 18.53
N ASP A 209 19.11 8.88 19.79
CA ASP A 209 20.02 7.84 20.27
C ASP A 209 19.37 6.45 20.21
N LEU A 210 18.08 6.37 20.57
CA LEU A 210 17.28 5.15 20.44
C LEU A 210 17.26 4.61 19.01
N PHE A 211 17.02 5.46 18.01
CA PHE A 211 16.94 5.00 16.62
C PHE A 211 18.30 4.82 15.96
N ALA A 212 19.33 5.57 16.38
CA ALA A 212 20.69 5.46 15.85
C ALA A 212 21.42 4.22 16.38
N GLY A 213 21.34 3.93 17.68
CA GLY A 213 22.13 2.88 18.34
C GLY A 213 21.32 1.89 19.18
N GLY A 214 20.04 2.12 19.41
CA GLY A 214 19.22 1.26 20.26
C GLY A 214 19.04 -0.15 19.69
N ALA A 215 19.00 -1.13 20.58
CA ALA A 215 18.83 -2.53 20.28
C ALA A 215 17.53 -2.79 19.52
N TYR A 216 17.54 -3.75 18.60
CA TYR A 216 16.35 -4.28 17.94
C TYR A 216 15.96 -5.59 18.62
N VAL A 217 14.77 -5.63 19.22
CA VAL A 217 14.26 -6.80 19.93
C VAL A 217 12.99 -7.29 19.23
N PRO A 218 13.02 -8.43 18.52
CA PRO A 218 11.79 -9.01 17.97
C PRO A 218 10.86 -9.41 19.13
N LEU A 219 9.56 -9.17 18.97
CA LEU A 219 8.56 -9.57 19.96
C LEU A 219 7.81 -10.79 19.47
N SER A 220 7.62 -11.77 20.36
CA SER A 220 6.73 -12.91 20.09
C SER A 220 5.29 -12.42 20.04
N VAL A 221 4.51 -12.98 19.11
CA VAL A 221 3.06 -12.78 19.03
C VAL A 221 2.40 -14.14 19.28
N GLU A 222 1.39 -14.16 20.13
CA GLU A 222 0.59 -15.35 20.48
C GLU A 222 -0.88 -15.09 20.16
N GLY A 223 -1.67 -16.15 19.97
CA GLY A 223 -3.12 -16.10 19.73
C GLY A 223 -3.52 -16.43 18.28
N ASP A 224 -4.83 -16.40 18.02
CA ASP A 224 -5.46 -16.91 16.81
C ASP A 224 -4.95 -16.25 15.50
N ALA A 225 -4.64 -14.95 15.54
CA ALA A 225 -4.16 -14.19 14.38
C ALA A 225 -2.66 -13.85 14.47
N ALA A 226 -1.87 -14.59 15.27
CA ALA A 226 -0.46 -14.30 15.49
C ALA A 226 0.37 -14.25 14.20
N GLU A 227 0.07 -15.11 13.22
CA GLU A 227 0.78 -15.13 11.93
C GLU A 227 0.57 -13.86 11.09
N HIS A 228 -0.48 -13.10 11.40
CA HIS A 228 -0.85 -11.86 10.73
C HIS A 228 -0.28 -10.60 11.39
N VAL A 229 0.60 -10.74 12.39
CA VAL A 229 1.19 -9.59 13.08
C VAL A 229 2.72 -9.69 13.05
N LEU A 230 3.37 -8.55 12.81
CA LEU A 230 4.79 -8.37 13.07
C LEU A 230 4.94 -7.38 14.21
N ALA A 231 5.77 -7.72 15.19
CA ALA A 231 6.04 -6.85 16.32
C ALA A 231 7.53 -6.86 16.69
N PHE A 232 8.06 -5.68 17.00
CA PHE A 232 9.42 -5.51 17.50
C PHE A 232 9.54 -4.26 18.37
N ALA A 233 10.57 -4.21 19.20
CA ALA A 233 10.93 -3.06 20.01
C ALA A 233 12.30 -2.49 19.62
N ARG A 234 12.43 -1.16 19.70
CA ARG A 234 13.71 -0.46 19.80
C ARG A 234 13.92 -0.07 21.26
N ILE A 235 15.12 -0.31 21.80
CA ILE A 235 15.41 -0.07 23.23
C ILE A 235 16.81 0.54 23.40
N ALA A 236 16.91 1.62 24.16
CA ALA A 236 18.17 2.27 24.55
C ALA A 236 17.96 3.09 25.83
N ASP A 237 18.83 2.94 26.83
CA ASP A 237 18.90 3.82 28.01
C ASP A 237 17.55 4.15 28.68
N GLY A 238 16.70 3.14 28.84
CA GLY A 238 15.36 3.29 29.46
C GLY A 238 14.29 3.87 28.54
N GLN A 239 14.63 4.27 27.30
CA GLN A 239 13.70 4.61 26.24
C GLN A 239 13.34 3.36 25.43
N ALA A 240 12.07 3.27 25.03
CA ALA A 240 11.60 2.17 24.21
C ALA A 240 10.48 2.59 23.25
N VAL A 241 10.53 2.03 22.04
CA VAL A 241 9.46 2.11 21.05
C VAL A 241 9.07 0.72 20.60
N VAL A 242 7.80 0.36 20.75
CA VAL A 242 7.23 -0.88 20.25
C VAL A 242 6.47 -0.60 18.95
N THR A 243 6.77 -1.35 17.90
CA THR A 243 6.08 -1.31 16.61
C THR A 243 5.25 -2.57 16.47
N ILE A 244 3.95 -2.42 16.16
CA ILE A 244 3.03 -3.52 15.88
C ILE A 244 2.33 -3.23 14.57
N VAL A 245 2.46 -4.13 13.60
CA VAL A 245 1.90 -3.96 12.26
C VAL A 245 1.24 -5.24 11.74
N PRO A 246 0.12 -5.15 11.02
CA PRO A 246 -0.45 -6.28 10.30
C PRO A 246 0.44 -6.79 9.15
N ARG A 247 0.30 -8.06 8.81
CA ARG A 247 0.80 -8.66 7.57
C ARG A 247 -0.24 -9.61 6.98
N MET A 248 -0.21 -9.77 5.67
CA MET A 248 -1.18 -10.59 4.92
C MET A 248 -2.65 -10.19 5.24
N PRO A 249 -3.02 -8.89 5.16
CA PRO A 249 -4.27 -8.39 5.73
C PRO A 249 -5.53 -8.74 4.91
N LEU A 250 -5.39 -9.30 3.71
CA LEU A 250 -6.51 -9.48 2.77
C LEU A 250 -7.69 -10.26 3.38
N GLY A 251 -7.41 -11.38 4.06
CA GLY A 251 -8.47 -12.17 4.71
C GLY A 251 -9.08 -11.47 5.92
N LEU A 252 -8.25 -10.73 6.67
CA LEU A 252 -8.68 -9.96 7.85
C LEU A 252 -9.57 -8.77 7.48
N LEU A 253 -9.43 -8.22 6.28
CA LEU A 253 -10.25 -7.10 5.79
C LEU A 253 -11.50 -7.55 5.00
N SER A 254 -11.83 -8.84 5.00
CA SER A 254 -12.94 -9.36 4.19
C SER A 254 -14.28 -8.73 4.58
N GLY A 255 -14.85 -7.90 3.70
CA GLY A 255 -16.12 -7.18 3.93
C GLY A 255 -15.95 -5.75 4.45
N GLU A 256 -14.71 -5.33 4.70
CA GLU A 256 -14.40 -3.98 5.17
C GLU A 256 -14.24 -2.98 4.01
N SER A 257 -14.48 -1.71 4.29
CA SER A 257 -14.34 -0.59 3.33
C SER A 257 -13.20 0.37 3.67
N THR A 258 -12.58 0.21 4.84
CA THR A 258 -11.44 1.00 5.33
C THR A 258 -10.27 0.06 5.65
N PRO A 259 -9.01 0.54 5.61
CA PRO A 259 -7.84 -0.31 5.85
C PRO A 259 -7.62 -0.59 7.34
N LEU A 260 -8.70 -0.83 8.10
CA LEU A 260 -8.68 -1.13 9.54
C LEU A 260 -9.23 -2.54 9.75
N VAL A 261 -8.46 -3.42 10.37
CA VAL A 261 -8.93 -4.75 10.75
C VAL A 261 -9.82 -4.61 12.00
N PRO A 262 -11.07 -5.09 11.98
CA PRO A 262 -11.94 -5.04 13.14
C PRO A 262 -11.34 -5.74 14.37
N THR A 263 -11.54 -5.16 15.56
CA THR A 263 -10.97 -5.63 16.82
C THR A 263 -11.21 -7.12 17.06
N GLU A 264 -12.42 -7.59 16.78
CA GLU A 264 -12.87 -8.97 16.95
C GLU A 264 -12.10 -9.98 16.10
N ARG A 265 -11.55 -9.58 14.94
CA ARG A 265 -10.77 -10.47 14.08
C ARG A 265 -9.35 -10.72 14.59
N TRP A 266 -8.91 -9.90 15.54
CA TRP A 266 -7.67 -10.17 16.28
C TRP A 266 -7.87 -11.21 17.38
N GLY A 267 -9.10 -11.46 17.83
CA GLY A 267 -9.38 -12.48 18.86
C GLY A 267 -8.54 -12.28 20.13
N ASP A 268 -7.86 -13.34 20.56
CA ASP A 268 -6.96 -13.34 21.72
C ASP A 268 -5.51 -12.95 21.39
N THR A 269 -5.26 -12.38 20.20
CA THR A 269 -3.92 -12.08 19.71
C THR A 269 -3.23 -11.02 20.55
N VAL A 270 -2.03 -11.33 21.04
CA VAL A 270 -1.22 -10.45 21.89
C VAL A 270 0.23 -10.38 21.43
N ALA A 271 0.83 -9.19 21.53
CA ALA A 271 2.28 -9.03 21.44
C ALA A 271 2.89 -9.12 22.85
N MET A 272 3.91 -9.97 23.00
CA MET A 272 4.57 -10.24 24.28
C MET A 272 5.69 -9.24 24.51
N LEU A 273 5.64 -8.53 25.64
CA LEU A 273 6.70 -7.60 26.03
C LEU A 273 7.76 -8.33 26.87
N PRO A 274 9.06 -8.04 26.67
CA PRO A 274 10.11 -8.48 27.58
C PRO A 274 9.85 -7.98 29.00
N ASP A 275 10.28 -8.74 30.02
CA ASP A 275 10.02 -8.41 31.43
C ASP A 275 10.46 -6.99 31.83
N HIS A 276 11.58 -6.49 31.30
CA HIS A 276 12.07 -5.14 31.57
C HIS A 276 11.23 -4.03 30.91
N LEU A 277 10.37 -4.38 29.96
CA LEU A 277 9.39 -3.50 29.32
C LEU A 277 7.98 -3.63 29.93
N ALA A 278 7.74 -4.66 30.73
CA ALA A 278 6.48 -4.87 31.43
C ALA A 278 6.26 -3.82 32.54
N GLY A 279 5.00 -3.54 32.83
CA GLY A 279 4.55 -2.54 33.81
C GLY A 279 4.60 -1.08 33.33
N GLN A 280 5.13 -0.81 32.13
CA GLN A 280 5.25 0.55 31.61
C GLN A 280 3.94 1.06 30.99
N ARG A 281 3.80 2.38 30.88
CA ARG A 281 2.73 3.00 30.09
C ARG A 281 3.22 3.29 28.68
N TRP A 282 2.42 2.88 27.71
CA TRP A 282 2.72 3.02 26.30
C TRP A 282 1.76 4.01 25.66
N ARG A 283 2.29 5.08 25.07
CA ARG A 283 1.47 6.01 24.27
C ARG A 283 1.67 5.70 22.81
N ASP A 284 0.60 5.48 22.08
CA ASP A 284 0.64 5.49 20.63
C ASP A 284 0.89 6.93 20.15
N VAL A 285 2.00 7.14 19.43
CA VAL A 285 2.37 8.48 18.94
C VAL A 285 1.48 8.96 17.80
N VAL A 286 0.73 8.06 17.17
CA VAL A 286 -0.21 8.40 16.11
C VAL A 286 -1.55 8.82 16.74
N THR A 287 -2.20 7.94 17.49
CA THR A 287 -3.55 8.19 18.04
C THR A 287 -3.56 8.97 19.36
N GLY A 288 -2.44 9.00 20.07
CA GLY A 288 -2.34 9.55 21.42
C GLY A 288 -2.94 8.67 22.52
N GLN A 289 -3.48 7.49 22.18
CA GLN A 289 -4.01 6.55 23.16
C GLN A 289 -2.91 6.02 24.07
N VAL A 290 -3.28 5.77 25.33
CA VAL A 290 -2.37 5.20 26.32
C VAL A 290 -2.84 3.78 26.65
N HIS A 291 -1.93 2.84 26.48
CA HIS A 291 -2.13 1.43 26.79
C HIS A 291 -1.33 1.09 28.05
N ALA A 292 -1.95 0.35 28.96
CA ALA A 292 -1.26 -0.21 30.11
C ALA A 292 -0.39 -1.38 29.61
N GLY A 293 0.92 -1.22 29.65
CA GLY A 293 1.85 -2.29 29.28
C GLY A 293 1.97 -3.26 30.43
N GLN A 294 1.06 -4.22 30.53
CA GLN A 294 1.37 -5.45 31.25
C GLN A 294 2.44 -6.24 30.47
N ALA A 295 2.71 -7.50 30.80
CA ALA A 295 3.60 -8.32 29.98
C ALA A 295 3.04 -8.63 28.56
N ARG A 296 1.77 -8.26 28.30
CA ARG A 296 1.04 -8.58 27.06
C ARG A 296 0.34 -7.31 26.56
N LEU A 297 0.42 -7.05 25.25
CA LEU A 297 -0.32 -6.00 24.57
C LEU A 297 -1.38 -6.65 23.67
N ALA A 298 -2.66 -6.42 23.96
CA ALA A 298 -3.75 -6.91 23.12
C ALA A 298 -3.75 -6.20 21.77
N VAL A 299 -3.53 -6.94 20.69
CA VAL A 299 -3.39 -6.37 19.34
C VAL A 299 -4.69 -5.68 18.90
N GLY A 300 -5.85 -6.27 19.21
CA GLY A 300 -7.15 -5.68 18.89
C GLY A 300 -7.43 -4.35 19.61
N GLU A 301 -6.89 -4.16 20.81
CA GLU A 301 -6.99 -2.88 21.53
C GLU A 301 -6.01 -1.85 20.97
N VAL A 302 -4.78 -2.27 20.69
CA VAL A 302 -3.70 -1.40 20.20
C VAL A 302 -3.97 -0.92 18.77
N LEU A 303 -4.50 -1.78 17.90
CA LEU A 303 -4.79 -1.47 16.51
C LEU A 303 -6.26 -1.07 16.27
N GLY A 304 -7.05 -0.89 17.33
CA GLY A 304 -8.50 -0.66 17.22
C GLY A 304 -8.90 0.70 16.64
N ARG A 305 -8.00 1.69 16.66
CA ARG A 305 -8.26 3.04 16.11
C ARG A 305 -7.37 3.45 14.96
N PHE A 306 -6.25 2.77 14.76
CA PHE A 306 -5.32 3.02 13.66
C PHE A 306 -4.71 1.70 13.19
N PRO A 307 -4.47 1.51 11.88
CA PRO A 307 -4.14 0.18 11.37
C PRO A 307 -2.77 -0.37 11.77
N VAL A 308 -1.91 0.47 12.34
CA VAL A 308 -0.57 0.16 12.83
C VAL A 308 -0.33 0.93 14.12
N ALA A 309 0.59 0.48 14.97
CA ALA A 309 0.91 1.18 16.21
C ALA A 309 2.41 1.44 16.35
N LEU A 310 2.73 2.66 16.76
CA LEU A 310 4.05 3.11 17.17
C LEU A 310 3.96 3.56 18.63
N LEU A 311 4.24 2.65 19.55
CA LEU A 311 4.05 2.85 20.98
C LEU A 311 5.35 3.32 21.63
N ALA A 312 5.38 4.54 22.16
CA ALA A 312 6.52 5.08 22.90
C ALA A 312 6.26 4.99 24.41
N ASN A 313 7.26 4.55 25.18
CA ASN A 313 7.17 4.62 26.63
C ASN A 313 7.33 6.07 27.13
N GLN A 314 7.10 6.30 28.43
CA GLN A 314 7.03 7.65 29.00
C GLN A 314 8.33 8.46 28.87
N SER A 315 9.50 7.81 28.96
CA SER A 315 10.82 8.48 28.88
C SER A 315 11.15 9.07 27.51
N LEU A 316 10.32 8.79 26.50
CA LEU A 316 10.44 9.33 25.14
C LEU A 316 9.34 10.37 24.81
N GLN A 317 8.51 10.72 25.80
CA GLN A 317 7.41 11.67 25.66
C GLN A 317 7.75 13.06 26.21
N GLU A 318 8.74 13.16 27.09
CA GLU A 318 9.36 14.40 27.61
C GLU A 318 10.43 14.93 26.64
#